data_AF-D6Z1C8-F1
#
_entry.id   AF-D6Z1C8-F1
#
_cell.length_a   1.000
_cell.length_b   1.000
_cell.length_c   1.000
_cell.angle_alpha   90.00
_cell.angle_beta   90.00
_cell.angle_gamma   90.00
#
_symmetry.space_group_name_H-M   'P 1'
#
loop_
_entity.id
_entity.type
_entity.pdbx_description
1 polymer ?
#
loop_
_entity_poly.entity_id
_entity_poly.type
_entity_poly.pdbx_seq_one_letter_code
_entity_poly.pdbx_strand_id
1 'polypeptide(L)'
;MNGKGKKLVLTAALMMGLAVPATLMGQTAAEERGQALFNDPKAFGGQVSCNSCHPGGQGLERSGTKTRFRIMGERQNSLAEAINFCIINANKGEAIAEDSREMQDMIAYIKSLAAPAPAYGPPPPVPGPGYGVPPRPRAPGYDMPPAPPGPGYGVPPRPRTPGYDMPPPPPGPGYGR
;
A
#
# COMPACT_ATOMS: atom_id res chain seq x y z
N MET A 1 -20.19 60.67 -47.56
CA MET A 1 -20.74 60.09 -46.32
C MET A 1 -20.47 58.59 -46.34
N ASN A 2 -19.83 58.06 -45.28
CA ASN A 2 -19.88 56.70 -44.68
C ASN A 2 -19.93 55.46 -45.61
N GLY A 3 -19.13 54.39 -45.47
CA GLY A 3 -18.30 53.95 -44.36
C GLY A 3 -17.48 52.68 -44.70
N LYS A 4 -16.46 52.45 -43.87
CA LYS A 4 -15.48 51.34 -43.84
C LYS A 4 -16.14 49.99 -43.53
N GLY A 5 -15.56 48.86 -43.96
CA GLY A 5 -15.88 47.58 -43.31
C GLY A 5 -15.33 46.28 -43.89
N LYS A 6 -14.01 46.08 -43.76
CA LYS A 6 -13.35 44.83 -43.29
C LYS A 6 -13.65 43.50 -44.01
N LYS A 7 -12.72 43.12 -44.91
CA LYS A 7 -12.31 41.72 -45.14
C LYS A 7 -11.49 41.27 -43.93
N LEU A 8 -11.94 40.28 -43.16
CA LEU A 8 -11.11 39.28 -42.45
C LEU A 8 -12.01 38.43 -41.54
N VAL A 9 -12.29 37.19 -41.91
CA VAL A 9 -12.47 36.11 -40.94
C VAL A 9 -11.84 34.86 -41.56
N LEU A 10 -10.52 34.74 -41.37
CA LEU A 10 -9.78 33.51 -41.62
C LEU A 10 -9.91 32.64 -40.36
N THR A 11 -10.58 31.50 -40.52
CA THR A 11 -10.28 30.21 -39.86
C THR A 11 -9.67 30.26 -38.46
N ALA A 12 -10.54 30.18 -37.44
CA ALA A 12 -10.17 29.71 -36.11
C ALA A 12 -9.92 28.20 -36.16
N ALA A 13 -8.67 27.80 -36.39
CA ALA A 13 -8.24 26.42 -36.24
C ALA A 13 -8.20 26.07 -34.74
N LEU A 14 -9.06 25.11 -34.40
CA LEU A 14 -9.25 24.39 -33.16
C LEU A 14 -7.92 23.98 -32.49
N MET A 15 -7.41 24.80 -31.57
CA MET A 15 -6.39 24.39 -30.58
C MET A 15 -7.10 23.69 -29.41
N MET A 16 -7.61 22.48 -29.65
CA MET A 16 -8.07 21.61 -28.56
C MET A 16 -6.85 20.89 -27.98
N GLY A 17 -6.05 21.63 -27.23
CA GLY A 17 -4.95 21.08 -26.45
C GLY A 17 -5.52 20.14 -25.38
N LEU A 18 -5.14 18.86 -25.44
CA LEU A 18 -5.31 17.94 -24.33
C LEU A 18 -4.52 18.51 -23.14
N ALA A 19 -5.23 19.10 -22.17
CA ALA A 19 -4.66 19.39 -20.87
C ALA A 19 -4.49 18.06 -20.13
N VAL A 20 -3.34 17.41 -20.30
CA VAL A 20 -2.94 16.31 -19.40
C VAL A 20 -2.78 16.94 -18.01
N PRO A 21 -3.47 16.44 -16.98
CA PRO A 21 -3.38 17.01 -15.64
C PRO A 21 -1.94 16.85 -15.12
N ALA A 22 -1.27 17.97 -14.88
CA ALA A 22 0.12 18.05 -14.39
C ALA A 22 0.35 17.32 -13.06
N THR A 23 -0.71 16.94 -12.36
CA THR A 23 -0.66 16.22 -11.07
C THR A 23 -0.18 14.78 -11.22
N LEU A 24 -0.52 14.07 -12.30
CA LEU A 24 -0.03 12.71 -12.51
C LEU A 24 1.46 12.69 -12.91
N MET A 25 1.89 13.67 -13.72
CA MET A 25 3.30 13.76 -14.14
C MET A 25 4.26 14.08 -12.99
N GLY A 26 3.79 14.84 -11.99
CA GLY A 26 4.61 15.18 -10.82
C GLY A 26 4.84 14.01 -9.86
N GLN A 27 3.85 13.14 -9.68
CA GLN A 27 3.95 11.98 -8.80
C GLN A 27 4.88 10.91 -9.39
N THR A 28 4.73 10.57 -10.66
CA THR A 28 5.62 9.60 -11.33
C THR A 28 7.07 10.09 -11.31
N ALA A 29 7.30 11.39 -11.53
CA ALA A 29 8.64 11.95 -11.48
C ALA A 29 9.26 11.91 -10.06
N ALA A 30 8.47 12.04 -9.00
CA ALA A 30 8.96 11.92 -7.62
C ALA A 30 9.28 10.47 -7.27
N GLU A 31 8.44 9.53 -7.70
CA GLU A 31 8.67 8.09 -7.53
C GLU A 31 9.94 7.63 -8.26
N GLU A 32 10.15 8.06 -9.50
CA GLU A 32 11.36 7.73 -10.27
C GLU A 32 12.63 8.28 -9.61
N ARG A 33 12.60 9.52 -9.12
CA ARG A 33 13.73 10.10 -8.37
C ARG A 33 13.96 9.37 -7.05
N GLY A 34 12.90 9.02 -6.33
CA GLY A 34 12.99 8.22 -5.11
C GLY A 34 13.56 6.83 -5.38
N GLN A 35 13.17 6.19 -6.49
CA GLN A 35 13.72 4.91 -6.91
C GLN A 35 15.20 5.02 -7.24
N ALA A 36 15.64 6.11 -7.91
CA ALA A 36 17.05 6.33 -8.19
C ALA A 36 17.86 6.46 -6.89
N LEU A 37 17.38 7.27 -5.93
CA LEU A 37 18.01 7.41 -4.60
C LEU A 37 18.04 6.08 -3.84
N PHE A 38 16.97 5.29 -3.91
CA PHE A 38 16.87 3.97 -3.25
C PHE A 38 17.89 2.95 -3.77
N ASN A 39 18.31 3.09 -5.04
CA ASN A 39 19.27 2.20 -5.69
C ASN A 39 20.72 2.69 -5.62
N ASP A 40 20.97 3.95 -5.26
CA ASP A 40 22.30 4.53 -5.22
C ASP A 40 22.98 4.22 -3.86
N PRO A 41 24.09 3.46 -3.85
CA PRO A 41 24.83 3.18 -2.61
C PRO A 41 25.51 4.41 -2.00
N LYS A 42 25.66 5.50 -2.75
CA LYS A 42 26.26 6.76 -2.28
C LYS A 42 25.20 7.78 -1.86
N ALA A 43 23.92 7.48 -2.02
CA ALA A 43 22.86 8.37 -1.59
C ALA A 43 23.03 8.71 -0.11
N PHE A 44 22.84 10.00 0.21
CA PHE A 44 22.89 10.52 1.59
C PHE A 44 24.23 10.26 2.30
N GLY A 45 25.34 10.21 1.56
CA GLY A 45 26.67 9.93 2.12
C GLY A 45 26.88 8.47 2.55
N GLY A 46 26.02 7.57 2.08
CA GLY A 46 26.02 6.16 2.45
C GLY A 46 27.10 5.29 1.80
N GLN A 47 27.07 4.00 2.16
CA GLN A 47 27.95 2.97 1.63
C GLN A 47 27.21 1.83 0.90
N VAL A 48 25.91 1.65 1.16
CA VAL A 48 25.08 0.57 0.61
C VAL A 48 23.74 1.11 0.14
N SER A 49 23.20 0.60 -0.97
CA SER A 49 21.90 1.06 -1.42
C SER A 49 20.79 0.45 -0.57
N CYS A 50 19.66 1.14 -0.43
CA CYS A 50 18.49 0.55 0.23
C CYS A 50 18.08 -0.77 -0.46
N ASN A 51 18.23 -0.81 -1.78
CA ASN A 51 17.93 -1.97 -2.61
C ASN A 51 18.79 -3.21 -2.30
N SER A 52 20.00 -3.07 -1.75
CA SER A 52 20.81 -4.24 -1.39
C SER A 52 20.20 -5.05 -0.24
N CYS A 53 19.46 -4.39 0.66
CA CYS A 53 18.76 -5.04 1.77
C CYS A 53 17.26 -5.23 1.50
N HIS A 54 16.67 -4.39 0.64
CA HIS A 54 15.28 -4.44 0.22
C HIS A 54 15.19 -4.55 -1.31
N PRO A 55 15.51 -5.71 -1.91
CA PRO A 55 15.51 -5.88 -3.36
C PRO A 55 14.14 -5.56 -3.96
N GLY A 56 14.08 -4.59 -4.86
CA GLY A 56 12.83 -4.11 -5.46
C GLY A 56 11.83 -3.53 -4.45
N GLY A 57 12.28 -3.13 -3.26
CA GLY A 57 11.41 -2.67 -2.18
C GLY A 57 10.78 -3.79 -1.35
N GLN A 58 11.25 -5.04 -1.48
CA GLN A 58 10.69 -6.18 -0.77
C GLN A 58 10.68 -5.96 0.76
N GLY A 59 9.52 -6.21 1.37
CA GLY A 59 9.29 -6.01 2.80
C GLY A 59 8.88 -4.57 3.18
N LEU A 60 8.80 -3.64 2.22
CA LEU A 60 8.39 -2.25 2.42
C LEU A 60 7.02 -1.92 1.82
N GLU A 61 6.32 -2.88 1.21
CA GLU A 61 5.09 -2.67 0.44
C GLU A 61 3.97 -2.04 1.28
N ARG A 62 3.96 -2.28 2.59
CA ARG A 62 2.99 -1.67 3.52
C ARG A 62 3.55 -0.51 4.33
N SER A 63 4.79 -0.10 4.08
CA SER A 63 5.43 0.95 4.86
C SER A 63 4.87 2.33 4.51
N GLY A 64 4.48 2.57 3.26
CA GLY A 64 3.87 3.83 2.81
C GLY A 64 2.56 4.23 3.50
N THR A 65 1.83 3.25 4.06
CA THR A 65 0.53 3.47 4.74
C THR A 65 0.62 3.48 6.26
N LYS A 66 1.81 3.20 6.83
CA LYS A 66 2.03 3.18 8.28
C LYS A 66 2.42 4.56 8.77
N THR A 67 1.98 4.87 9.99
CA THR A 67 2.36 6.09 10.71
C THR A 67 3.38 5.84 11.80
N ARG A 68 3.67 4.57 12.15
CA ARG A 68 4.61 4.22 13.21
C ARG A 68 5.36 2.96 12.83
N PHE A 69 6.62 2.92 13.22
CA PHE A 69 7.54 1.82 12.93
C PHE A 69 8.24 1.40 14.21
N ARG A 70 8.60 0.12 14.28
CA ARG A 70 9.52 -0.38 15.30
C ARG A 70 10.67 -1.08 14.59
N ILE A 71 11.83 -0.46 14.59
CA ILE A 71 13.01 -0.88 13.83
C ILE A 71 14.15 -1.03 14.83
N MET A 72 14.81 -2.19 14.85
CA MET A 72 15.90 -2.50 15.80
C MET A 72 15.53 -2.27 17.28
N GLY A 73 14.25 -2.45 17.64
CA GLY A 73 13.76 -2.24 19.00
C GLY A 73 13.32 -0.80 19.30
N GLU A 74 13.74 0.18 18.49
CA GLU A 74 13.39 1.60 18.61
C GLU A 74 12.12 1.97 17.86
N ARG A 75 11.41 2.99 18.34
CA ARG A 75 10.14 3.46 17.77
C ARG A 75 10.37 4.70 16.93
N GLN A 76 9.83 4.68 15.70
CA GLN A 76 9.81 5.82 14.79
C GLN A 76 8.35 6.25 14.56
N ASN A 77 8.06 7.54 14.60
CA ASN A 77 6.72 8.13 14.60
C ASN A 77 6.31 8.70 13.23
N SER A 78 7.17 8.58 12.23
CA SER A 78 6.86 8.91 10.85
C SER A 78 7.63 7.99 9.89
N LEU A 79 7.20 8.00 8.62
CA LEU A 79 7.96 7.31 7.56
C LEU A 79 9.29 8.01 7.31
N ALA A 80 9.36 9.34 7.42
CA ALA A 80 10.59 10.10 7.28
C ALA A 80 11.62 9.74 8.36
N GLU A 81 11.16 9.64 9.61
CA GLU A 81 12.00 9.23 10.75
C GLU A 81 12.52 7.80 10.56
N ALA A 82 11.66 6.89 10.07
CA ALA A 82 12.07 5.53 9.72
C ALA A 82 13.10 5.49 8.57
N ILE A 83 12.95 6.34 7.55
CA ILE A 83 13.93 6.45 6.45
C ILE A 83 15.26 6.96 6.99
N ASN A 84 15.27 8.05 7.77
CA ASN A 84 16.48 8.59 8.38
C ASN A 84 17.15 7.59 9.34
N PHE A 85 16.35 6.84 10.11
CA PHE A 85 16.86 5.76 10.96
C PHE A 85 17.62 4.71 10.14
N CYS A 86 17.09 4.29 8.99
CA CYS A 86 17.77 3.37 8.09
C CYS A 86 19.00 3.99 7.43
N ILE A 87 18.95 5.26 7.03
CA ILE A 87 20.10 5.98 6.45
C ILE A 87 21.28 5.97 7.44
N ILE A 88 21.04 6.36 8.69
CA ILE A 88 22.09 6.42 9.72
C ILE A 88 22.55 5.02 10.11
N ASN A 89 21.63 4.13 10.48
CA ASN A 89 21.98 2.88 11.15
C ASN A 89 22.37 1.75 10.19
N ALA A 90 21.72 1.66 9.03
CA ALA A 90 21.97 0.62 8.04
C ALA A 90 22.90 1.09 6.92
N ASN A 91 22.67 2.27 6.35
CA ASN A 91 23.48 2.81 5.25
C ASN A 91 24.76 3.53 5.72
N LYS A 92 24.87 3.88 7.01
CA LYS A 92 25.99 4.68 7.56
C LYS A 92 26.14 6.06 6.88
N GLY A 93 25.02 6.60 6.41
CA GLY A 93 24.94 7.94 5.83
C GLY A 93 24.51 9.01 6.84
N GLU A 94 24.19 10.18 6.31
CA GLU A 94 23.74 11.35 7.06
C GLU A 94 22.23 11.54 6.89
N ALA A 95 21.54 11.82 8.00
CA ALA A 95 20.12 12.14 7.93
C ALA A 95 19.87 13.38 7.06
N ILE A 96 18.78 13.33 6.32
CA ILE A 96 18.29 14.46 5.52
C ILE A 96 17.11 15.13 6.23
N ALA A 97 16.83 16.39 5.88
CA ALA A 97 15.67 17.09 6.43
C ALA A 97 14.37 16.37 6.05
N GLU A 98 13.45 16.21 7.00
CA GLU A 98 12.22 15.43 6.76
C GLU A 98 11.28 16.08 5.75
N ASP A 99 11.39 17.39 5.55
CA ASP A 99 10.65 18.18 4.58
C ASP A 99 11.42 18.40 3.26
N SER A 100 12.63 17.85 3.13
CA SER A 100 13.45 18.01 1.93
C SER A 100 12.81 17.34 0.71
N ARG A 101 13.20 17.79 -0.47
CA ARG A 101 12.75 17.19 -1.73
C ARG A 101 13.13 15.71 -1.82
N GLU A 102 14.35 15.37 -1.40
CA GLU A 102 14.88 14.01 -1.42
C GLU A 102 14.07 13.09 -0.50
N MET A 103 13.69 13.56 0.70
CA MET A 103 12.83 12.80 1.59
C MET A 103 11.44 12.59 0.99
N GLN A 104 10.87 13.62 0.37
CA GLN A 104 9.58 13.53 -0.32
C GLN A 104 9.62 12.53 -1.48
N ASP A 105 10.70 12.54 -2.28
CA ASP A 105 10.92 11.61 -3.38
C ASP A 105 11.03 10.16 -2.85
N MET A 106 11.79 9.93 -1.77
CA MET A 106 11.88 8.61 -1.11
C MET A 106 10.53 8.13 -0.57
N ILE A 107 9.76 9.02 0.07
CA ILE A 107 8.42 8.70 0.57
C ILE A 107 7.47 8.37 -0.58
N ALA A 108 7.54 9.11 -1.69
CA ALA A 108 6.72 8.85 -2.87
C ALA A 108 7.02 7.44 -3.41
N TYR A 109 8.29 7.09 -3.57
CA TYR A 109 8.69 5.75 -4.00
C TYR A 109 8.22 4.65 -3.03
N ILE A 110 8.45 4.79 -1.73
CA ILE A 110 8.00 3.76 -0.75
C ILE A 110 6.47 3.62 -0.74
N LYS A 111 5.73 4.70 -1.01
CA LYS A 111 4.27 4.64 -1.15
C LYS A 111 3.83 3.94 -2.43
N SER A 112 4.57 4.07 -3.53
CA SER A 112 4.25 3.38 -4.79
C SER A 112 4.51 1.87 -4.71
N LEU A 113 5.33 1.41 -3.76
CA LEU A 113 5.49 -0.02 -3.46
C LEU A 113 4.24 -0.69 -2.90
N ALA A 114 3.23 0.09 -2.47
CA ALA A 114 1.96 -0.48 -2.05
C ALA A 114 1.28 -1.16 -3.23
N ALA A 115 1.13 -2.49 -3.13
CA ALA A 115 0.32 -3.23 -4.08
C ALA A 115 -1.07 -2.57 -4.19
N PRO A 116 -1.66 -2.48 -5.39
CA PRO A 116 -3.05 -2.05 -5.52
C PRO A 116 -3.89 -2.92 -4.58
N ALA A 117 -4.77 -2.29 -3.80
CA ALA A 117 -5.65 -3.01 -2.90
C ALA A 117 -6.27 -4.20 -3.66
N PRO A 118 -6.23 -5.43 -3.11
CA PRO A 118 -6.89 -6.55 -3.77
C PRO A 118 -8.33 -6.14 -4.09
N ALA A 119 -8.74 -6.30 -5.35
CA ALA A 119 -10.10 -6.02 -5.81
C ALA A 119 -11.18 -6.84 -5.05
N TYR A 120 -10.74 -7.77 -4.20
CA TYR A 120 -11.53 -8.71 -3.43
C TYR A 120 -11.25 -8.60 -1.92
N GLY A 121 -11.25 -7.37 -1.37
CA GLY A 121 -11.20 -7.14 0.08
C GLY A 121 -9.89 -7.56 0.78
N PRO A 122 -9.74 -7.30 2.09
CA PRO A 122 -8.53 -7.61 2.82
C PRO A 122 -8.20 -9.12 2.71
N PRO A 123 -6.92 -9.50 2.54
CA PRO A 123 -6.55 -10.91 2.50
C PRO A 123 -7.00 -11.59 3.80
N PRO A 124 -7.46 -12.86 3.74
CA PRO A 124 -7.81 -13.58 4.95
C PRO A 124 -6.62 -13.55 5.92
N PRO A 125 -6.87 -13.44 7.24
CA PRO A 125 -5.79 -13.46 8.22
C PRO A 125 -4.95 -14.72 8.00
N VAL A 126 -3.65 -14.53 7.80
CA VAL A 126 -2.71 -15.66 7.73
C VAL A 126 -2.85 -16.47 9.02
N PRO A 127 -3.02 -17.80 8.96
CA PRO A 127 -2.97 -18.62 10.16
C PRO A 127 -1.62 -18.37 10.83
N GLY A 128 -1.64 -17.89 12.08
CA GLY A 128 -0.41 -17.75 12.86
C GLY A 128 0.31 -19.09 12.98
N PRO A 129 1.62 -19.10 13.31
CA PRO A 129 2.32 -20.34 13.57
C PRO A 129 1.56 -21.12 14.65
N GLY A 130 0.94 -22.23 14.24
CA GLY A 130 0.23 -23.12 15.13
C GLY A 130 1.26 -23.76 16.06
N TYR A 131 1.43 -23.19 17.24
CA TYR A 131 2.03 -23.94 18.33
C TYR A 131 1.05 -25.07 18.64
N GLY A 132 1.36 -26.26 18.12
CA GLY A 132 0.60 -27.47 18.41
C GLY A 132 0.55 -27.62 19.92
N VAL A 133 -0.64 -27.51 20.50
CA VAL A 133 -0.87 -27.94 21.86
C VAL A 133 -0.62 -29.45 21.87
N PRO A 134 0.40 -29.97 22.58
CA PRO A 134 0.59 -31.41 22.65
C PRO A 134 -0.66 -32.03 23.27
N PRO A 135 -1.10 -33.22 22.79
CA PRO A 135 -2.26 -33.87 23.37
C PRO A 135 -2.02 -34.11 24.87
N ARG A 136 -2.97 -33.66 25.69
CA ARG A 136 -2.94 -33.90 27.14
C ARG A 136 -2.93 -35.42 27.39
N PRO A 137 -2.09 -35.94 28.29
CA PRO A 137 -2.19 -37.33 28.73
C PRO A 137 -3.61 -37.61 29.23
N ARG A 138 -4.21 -38.73 28.82
CA ARG A 138 -5.50 -39.19 29.35
C ARG A 138 -5.32 -39.47 30.86
N ALA A 139 -5.91 -38.63 31.70
CA ALA A 139 -6.10 -38.97 33.10
C ALA A 139 -7.16 -40.08 33.23
N PRO A 140 -7.01 -41.06 34.14
CA PRO A 140 -8.03 -42.08 34.40
C PRO A 140 -9.33 -41.47 34.92
N GLY A 141 -10.45 -42.03 34.47
CA GLY A 141 -11.80 -41.52 34.70
C GLY A 141 -12.18 -41.45 36.18
N TYR A 142 -12.54 -40.23 36.60
CA TYR A 142 -13.54 -40.00 37.63
C TYR A 142 -14.54 -39.00 37.05
N ASP A 143 -15.81 -39.36 37.11
CA ASP A 143 -16.94 -38.61 36.56
C ASP A 143 -16.97 -37.18 37.10
N MET A 144 -16.71 -36.22 36.22
CA MET A 144 -16.75 -34.80 36.54
C MET A 144 -18.19 -34.31 36.39
N PRO A 145 -18.81 -33.72 37.43
CA PRO A 145 -20.16 -33.18 37.32
C PRO A 145 -20.20 -32.04 36.28
N PRO A 146 -21.35 -31.81 35.60
CA PRO A 146 -21.45 -30.78 34.59
C PRO A 146 -21.15 -29.40 35.19
N ALA A 147 -20.34 -28.62 34.46
CA ALA A 147 -20.02 -27.26 34.85
C ALA A 147 -21.30 -26.40 34.93
N PRO A 148 -21.42 -25.48 35.91
CA PRO A 148 -22.54 -24.55 35.95
C PRO A 148 -22.53 -23.66 34.69
N PRO A 149 -23.71 -23.24 34.19
CA PRO A 149 -23.76 -22.35 33.04
C PRO A 149 -23.09 -21.02 33.41
N GLY A 150 -22.06 -20.66 32.64
CA GLY A 150 -21.42 -19.34 32.73
C GLY A 150 -22.41 -18.23 32.31
N PRO A 151 -22.15 -16.97 32.71
CA PRO A 151 -23.01 -15.85 32.33
C PRO A 151 -23.03 -15.68 30.81
N GLY A 152 -24.18 -15.97 30.21
CA GLY A 152 -24.41 -15.89 28.77
C GLY A 152 -24.54 -14.45 28.31
N TYR A 153 -23.49 -13.89 27.71
CA TYR A 153 -23.66 -12.83 26.73
C TYR A 153 -24.00 -13.49 25.39
N GLY A 154 -25.29 -13.54 25.07
CA GLY A 154 -25.79 -14.10 23.82
C GLY A 154 -25.25 -13.30 22.63
N VAL A 155 -24.49 -13.96 21.77
CA VAL A 155 -24.35 -13.52 20.37
C VAL A 155 -25.68 -13.90 19.69
N PRO A 156 -26.51 -12.94 19.23
CA PRO A 156 -27.73 -13.30 18.53
C PRO A 156 -27.39 -14.08 17.26
N PRO A 157 -28.15 -15.14 16.91
CA PRO A 157 -27.95 -15.83 15.64
C PRO A 157 -28.16 -14.82 14.50
N ARG A 158 -27.26 -14.85 13.52
CA ARG A 158 -27.37 -14.04 12.31
C ARG A 158 -28.74 -14.32 11.65
N PRO A 159 -29.51 -13.30 11.23
CA PRO A 159 -30.71 -13.55 10.45
C PRO A 159 -30.32 -14.33 9.19
N ARG A 160 -31.01 -15.44 8.92
CA ARG A 160 -30.94 -16.10 7.60
C ARG A 160 -31.58 -15.13 6.61
N THR A 161 -30.77 -14.46 5.81
CA THR A 161 -31.29 -13.74 4.63
C THR A 161 -31.92 -14.77 3.69
N PRO A 162 -33.17 -14.57 3.23
CA PRO A 162 -33.72 -15.37 2.15
C PRO A 162 -32.79 -15.30 0.93
N GLY A 163 -32.42 -16.46 0.40
CA GLY A 163 -31.60 -16.56 -0.79
C GLY A 163 -32.34 -15.94 -1.97
N TYR A 164 -31.76 -14.89 -2.55
CA TYR A 164 -32.05 -14.54 -3.92
C TYR A 164 -31.22 -15.50 -4.79
N ASP A 165 -31.91 -16.44 -5.43
CA ASP A 165 -31.34 -17.20 -6.55
C ASP A 165 -30.75 -16.21 -7.56
N MET A 166 -29.43 -16.19 -7.68
CA MET A 166 -28.77 -15.46 -8.75
C MET A 166 -29.17 -16.11 -10.08
N PRO A 167 -29.68 -15.36 -11.07
CA PRO A 167 -29.84 -15.90 -12.41
C PRO A 167 -28.46 -16.29 -12.97
N PRO A 168 -28.36 -17.38 -13.76
CA PRO A 168 -27.09 -17.78 -14.35
C PRO A 168 -26.55 -16.65 -15.25
N PRO A 169 -25.22 -16.50 -15.33
CA PRO A 169 -24.61 -15.50 -16.20
C PRO A 169 -24.99 -15.76 -17.67
N PRO A 170 -25.09 -14.70 -18.51
CA PRO A 170 -25.35 -14.87 -19.92
C PRO A 170 -24.22 -15.68 -20.58
N PRO A 171 -24.50 -16.48 -21.63
CA PRO A 171 -23.46 -17.19 -22.35
C PRO A 171 -22.46 -16.19 -22.94
N GLY A 172 -21.17 -16.45 -22.71
CA GLY A 172 -20.08 -15.64 -23.26
C GLY A 172 -20.09 -15.65 -24.80
N PRO A 173 -19.42 -14.69 -25.45
CA PRO A 173 -19.35 -14.63 -26.90
C PRO A 173 -18.69 -15.90 -27.44
N GLY A 174 -19.50 -16.75 -28.09
CA GLY A 174 -19.02 -17.94 -28.76
C GLY A 174 -18.13 -17.54 -29.93
N TYR A 175 -16.86 -17.96 -29.89
CA TYR A 175 -16.01 -17.94 -31.07
C TYR A 175 -16.44 -19.12 -31.96
N GLY A 176 -17.18 -18.81 -33.02
CA GLY A 176 -17.55 -19.78 -34.04
C GLY A 176 -16.32 -20.28 -34.79
N ARG A 177 -16.31 -21.57 -35.09
CA ARG A 177 -15.50 -22.19 -36.14
C ARG A 177 -16.41 -23.07 -36.99
#